data_AF-A0A3L6KUI1-F1
#
_entry.id   AF-A0A3L6KUI1-F1
#
_cell.length_a   1.000
_cell.length_b   1.000
_cell.length_c   1.000
_cell.angle_alpha   90.00
_cell.angle_beta   90.00
_cell.angle_gamma   90.00
#
_symmetry.space_group_name_H-M   'P 1'
#
loop_
_entity.id
_entity.type
_entity.pdbx_description
1 polymer ?
#
loop_
_entity_poly.entity_id
_entity_poly.type
_entity_poly.pdbx_seq_one_letter_code
_entity_poly.pdbx_strand_id
1 'polypeptide(L)'
;MPEGVPLSELGLDKDEKFSTMEEERRKLIAEDREGNAARIAELEAAMNEHSHELAKLKASDSRSFLDPMPEGVPLSELGLDKDEKFSTMEEERRKLIAEDREGNAARIAELEAAMNEHSHELAKLKASDSRSFLDPMPEGVPLSELGLDKDEKFSTMEEERRKLIAEDREGNAARIAELEAAMNEHSHELAKLKASDSRSFLDPMPEGVPLSELGLDKDEKFSTMEEERRKLIAEDREGNAARIAELEAAMNEHSHELAKLKASDSRSFLDPMPEGVPLSELGLDKDEKFSTMEEERRKLIAEDREGNAARIAELEVQ
;
A
#
# COMPACT_ATOMS: atom_id res chain seq x y z
N MET A 1 9.01 -14.41 30.32
CA MET A 1 10.02 -13.67 29.56
C MET A 1 9.41 -12.32 29.26
N PRO A 2 9.88 -11.23 29.88
CA PRO A 2 9.50 -9.87 29.46
C PRO A 2 9.96 -9.64 28.01
N GLU A 3 9.05 -9.27 27.11
CA GLU A 3 9.35 -8.83 25.73
C GLU A 3 10.21 -9.82 24.91
N GLY A 4 9.95 -11.13 25.09
CA GLY A 4 10.73 -12.18 24.43
C GLY A 4 12.13 -12.41 25.00
N VAL A 5 12.59 -11.58 25.95
CA VAL A 5 13.92 -11.64 26.55
C VAL A 5 13.89 -12.45 27.86
N PRO A 6 14.79 -13.42 28.05
CA PRO A 6 14.92 -14.11 29.33
C PRO A 6 15.40 -13.19 30.46
N LEU A 7 14.86 -13.34 31.68
CA LEU A 7 15.27 -12.54 32.85
C LEU A 7 16.77 -12.65 33.15
N SER A 8 17.38 -13.81 32.90
CA SER A 8 18.81 -14.04 33.06
C SER A 8 19.68 -13.17 32.15
N GLU A 9 19.11 -12.66 31.07
CA GLU A 9 19.82 -11.82 30.12
C GLU A 9 19.66 -10.33 30.45
N LEU A 10 18.71 -9.93 31.28
CA LEU A 10 18.50 -8.52 31.62
C LEU A 10 19.59 -7.92 32.51
N GLY A 11 20.43 -8.75 33.12
CA GLY A 11 21.51 -8.29 34.00
C GLY A 11 20.99 -7.49 35.20
N LEU A 12 19.82 -7.88 35.74
CA LEU A 12 19.15 -7.19 36.85
C LEU A 12 20.05 -7.08 38.11
N ASP A 13 21.01 -8.00 38.26
CA ASP A 13 22.03 -8.01 39.30
C ASP A 13 23.06 -6.88 39.18
N LYS A 14 23.20 -6.31 37.98
CA LYS A 14 24.12 -5.20 37.65
C LYS A 14 23.38 -3.87 37.48
N ASP A 15 22.06 -3.90 37.44
CA ASP A 15 21.24 -2.70 37.33
C ASP A 15 21.08 -2.05 38.72
N GLU A 16 21.63 -0.84 38.88
CA GLU A 16 21.63 -0.12 40.16
C GLU A 16 20.20 0.18 40.63
N LYS A 17 19.31 0.58 39.72
CA LYS A 17 17.91 0.93 40.03
C LYS A 17 17.16 -0.31 40.52
N PHE A 18 17.28 -1.45 39.85
CA PHE A 18 16.67 -2.70 40.26
C PHE A 18 17.24 -3.20 41.60
N SER A 19 18.56 -3.11 41.79
CA SER A 19 19.23 -3.51 43.03
C SER A 19 18.74 -2.68 44.23
N THR A 20 18.61 -1.36 44.08
CA THR A 20 18.08 -0.50 45.15
C THR A 20 16.63 -0.82 45.51
N MET A 21 15.76 -1.06 44.51
CA MET A 21 14.37 -1.48 44.77
C MET A 21 14.32 -2.86 45.45
N GLU A 22 15.19 -3.79 45.08
CA GLU A 22 15.26 -5.11 45.71
C GLU A 22 15.70 -5.03 47.18
N GLU A 23 16.67 -4.18 47.50
CA GLU A 23 17.10 -3.91 48.88
C GLU A 23 15.99 -3.27 49.72
N GLU A 24 15.29 -2.27 49.17
CA GLU A 24 14.16 -1.63 49.84
C GLU A 24 13.02 -2.63 50.09
N ARG A 25 12.73 -3.48 49.11
CA ARG A 25 11.75 -4.56 49.26
C ARG A 25 12.13 -5.52 50.39
N ARG A 26 13.40 -5.94 50.44
CA ARG A 26 13.92 -6.80 51.52
C ARG A 26 13.76 -6.14 52.89
N LYS A 27 14.01 -4.83 53.00
CA LYS A 27 13.84 -4.07 54.24
C LYS A 27 12.38 -3.98 54.68
N LEU A 28 11.46 -3.63 53.78
CA LEU A 28 10.03 -3.54 54.09
C LEU A 28 9.43 -4.87 54.57
N ILE A 29 9.88 -5.98 53.98
CA ILE A 29 9.49 -7.34 54.40
C ILE A 29 10.03 -7.67 55.80
N ALA A 30 11.26 -7.25 56.11
CA ALA A 30 11.89 -7.51 57.40
C ALA A 30 11.30 -6.66 58.54
N GLU A 31 10.82 -5.45 58.24
CA GLU A 31 10.19 -4.55 59.22
C GLU A 31 8.78 -5.00 59.61
N ASP A 32 7.88 -5.14 58.64
CA ASP A 32 6.51 -5.61 58.85
C ASP A 32 5.88 -5.98 57.51
N ARG A 33 5.85 -7.26 57.18
CA ARG A 33 5.31 -7.76 55.91
C ARG A 33 3.82 -7.45 55.74
N GLU A 34 3.02 -7.55 56.81
CA GLU A 34 1.57 -7.35 56.72
C GLU A 34 1.24 -5.86 56.70
N GLY A 35 1.88 -5.06 57.57
CA GLY A 35 1.69 -3.60 57.61
C GLY A 35 2.20 -2.88 56.37
N ASN A 36 3.26 -3.38 55.72
CA ASN A 36 3.84 -2.81 54.50
C ASN A 36 3.30 -3.43 53.20
N ALA A 37 2.28 -4.30 53.25
CA ALA A 37 1.83 -5.06 52.08
C ALA A 37 1.54 -4.19 50.84
N ALA A 38 0.90 -3.02 51.02
CA ALA A 38 0.62 -2.09 49.93
C ALA A 38 1.91 -1.50 49.31
N ARG A 39 2.88 -1.10 50.13
CA ARG A 39 4.16 -0.55 49.68
C ARG A 39 5.03 -1.60 49.01
N ILE A 40 5.00 -2.83 49.52
CA ILE A 40 5.68 -3.98 48.90
C ILE A 40 5.08 -4.26 47.53
N ALA A 41 3.74 -4.26 47.40
CA ALA A 41 3.08 -4.49 46.12
C ALA A 41 3.37 -3.38 45.10
N GLU A 42 3.36 -2.12 45.52
CA GLU A 42 3.74 -0.98 44.69
C GLU A 42 5.20 -1.07 44.21
N LEU A 43 6.11 -1.44 45.12
CA LEU A 43 7.51 -1.62 44.78
C LEU A 43 7.75 -2.84 43.86
N GLU A 44 7.05 -3.95 44.08
CA GLU A 44 7.07 -5.12 43.19
C GLU A 44 6.54 -4.76 41.79
N ALA A 45 5.50 -3.93 41.70
CA ALA A 45 4.98 -3.44 40.43
C ALA A 45 6.01 -2.55 39.72
N ALA A 46 6.67 -1.63 40.43
CA ALA A 46 7.73 -0.78 39.89
C ALA A 46 8.97 -1.59 39.45
N MET A 47 9.36 -2.62 40.22
CA MET A 47 10.43 -3.54 39.83
C MET A 47 10.07 -4.31 38.56
N ASN A 48 8.82 -4.77 38.45
CA ASN A 48 8.34 -5.48 37.27
C ASN A 48 8.33 -4.55 36.05
N GLU A 49 7.82 -3.32 36.19
CA GLU A 49 7.84 -2.30 35.13
C GLU A 49 9.26 -1.99 34.65
N HIS A 50 10.21 -1.78 35.57
CA HIS A 50 11.62 -1.56 35.22
C HIS A 50 12.24 -2.76 34.49
N SER A 51 11.87 -4.00 34.88
CA SER A 51 12.33 -5.19 34.15
C SER A 51 11.78 -5.27 32.73
N HIS A 52 10.55 -4.80 32.50
CA HIS A 52 9.96 -4.66 31.16
C HIS A 52 10.65 -3.56 30.34
N GLU A 53 11.00 -2.42 30.96
CA GLU A 53 11.79 -1.35 30.30
C GLU A 53 13.14 -1.86 29.81
N LEU A 54 13.88 -2.58 30.68
CA LEU A 54 15.16 -3.19 30.32
C LEU A 54 15.01 -4.24 29.22
N ALA A 55 13.95 -5.04 29.27
CA ALA A 55 13.67 -6.05 28.25
C ALA A 55 13.36 -5.42 26.89
N LYS A 56 12.57 -4.34 26.84
CA LYS A 56 12.30 -3.58 25.61
C LYS A 56 13.59 -3.04 24.98
N LEU A 57 14.45 -2.42 25.78
CA LEU A 57 15.72 -1.90 25.30
C LEU A 57 16.59 -3.02 24.72
N LYS A 58 16.71 -4.13 25.47
CA LYS A 58 17.51 -5.28 25.04
C LYS A 58 16.96 -5.96 23.80
N ALA A 59 15.64 -6.09 23.68
CA ALA A 59 14.98 -6.63 22.49
C ALA A 59 15.19 -5.72 21.26
N SER A 60 15.11 -4.40 21.44
CA SER A 60 15.40 -3.42 20.37
C SER A 60 16.85 -3.56 19.88
N ASP A 61 17.81 -3.61 20.79
CA ASP A 61 19.23 -3.75 20.44
C ASP A 61 19.52 -5.10 19.76
N SER A 62 18.91 -6.19 20.27
CA SER A 62 19.12 -7.53 19.75
C SER A 62 18.57 -7.72 18.34
N ARG A 63 17.57 -6.93 17.95
CA ARG A 63 16.85 -6.92 16.66
C ARG A 63 17.30 -5.81 15.70
N SER A 64 18.37 -5.09 16.02
CA SER A 64 18.91 -3.99 15.19
C SER A 64 19.34 -4.37 13.76
N PHE A 65 19.45 -5.67 13.46
CA PHE A 65 19.76 -6.19 12.12
C PHE A 65 18.52 -6.28 11.21
N LEU A 66 17.31 -6.15 11.77
CA LEU A 66 16.06 -6.16 11.01
C LEU A 66 15.85 -4.82 10.31
N ASP A 67 15.10 -4.86 9.21
CA ASP A 67 14.48 -3.67 8.65
C ASP A 67 13.60 -3.00 9.73
N PRO A 68 13.79 -1.71 10.06
CA PRO A 68 12.94 -1.03 11.04
C PRO A 68 11.50 -0.82 10.56
N MET A 69 11.26 -0.79 9.24
CA MET A 69 9.94 -0.55 8.63
C MET A 69 9.68 -1.51 7.44
N PRO A 70 9.68 -2.84 7.66
CA PRO A 70 9.36 -3.81 6.62
C PRO A 70 7.97 -3.50 6.04
N GLU A 71 7.85 -3.46 4.70
CA GLU A 71 6.60 -3.12 4.00
C GLU A 71 5.95 -1.77 4.42
N GLY A 72 6.73 -0.86 5.02
CA GLY A 72 6.26 0.42 5.59
C GLY A 72 5.67 0.32 7.00
N VAL A 73 5.68 -0.86 7.61
CA VAL A 73 5.11 -1.13 8.95
C VAL A 73 6.24 -1.22 9.99
N PRO A 74 6.20 -0.45 11.09
CA PRO A 74 7.23 -0.56 12.12
C PRO A 74 7.22 -1.90 12.83
N LEU A 75 8.42 -2.38 13.19
CA LEU A 75 8.60 -3.61 13.97
C LEU A 75 7.76 -3.65 15.26
N SER A 76 7.53 -2.50 15.91
CA SER A 76 6.71 -2.39 17.12
C SER A 76 5.25 -2.81 16.92
N GLU A 77 4.73 -2.81 15.69
CA GLU A 77 3.35 -3.16 15.36
C GLU A 77 3.19 -4.62 14.91
N LEU A 78 4.30 -5.32 14.66
CA LEU A 78 4.30 -6.71 14.20
C LEU A 78 4.08 -7.71 15.33
N GLY A 79 4.26 -7.30 16.58
CA GLY A 79 4.05 -8.17 17.74
C GLY A 79 5.00 -9.37 17.77
N LEU A 80 6.25 -9.18 17.34
CA LEU A 80 7.27 -10.24 17.20
C LEU A 80 7.45 -11.08 18.47
N ASP A 81 7.29 -10.49 19.66
CA ASP A 81 7.38 -11.19 20.95
C ASP A 81 6.32 -12.28 21.15
N LYS A 82 5.22 -12.21 20.41
CA LYS A 82 4.11 -13.16 20.47
C LYS A 82 4.12 -14.14 19.28
N ASP A 83 5.02 -13.92 18.32
CA ASP A 83 5.16 -14.79 17.17
C ASP A 83 6.09 -15.97 17.51
N GLU A 84 5.54 -17.19 17.49
CA GLU A 84 6.26 -18.40 17.89
C GLU A 84 7.44 -18.71 16.96
N LYS A 85 7.27 -18.49 15.65
CA LYS A 85 8.31 -18.74 14.64
C LYS A 85 9.48 -17.78 14.84
N PHE A 86 9.19 -16.49 15.01
CA PHE A 86 10.19 -15.46 15.29
C PHE A 86 10.90 -15.72 16.62
N SER A 87 10.16 -16.04 17.67
CA SER A 87 10.73 -16.35 19.00
C SER A 87 11.69 -17.54 18.94
N THR A 88 11.35 -18.59 18.18
CA THR A 88 12.22 -19.76 17.98
C THR A 88 13.52 -19.39 17.27
N MET A 89 13.44 -18.58 16.21
CA MET A 89 14.64 -18.09 15.50
C MET A 89 15.51 -17.21 16.40
N GLU A 90 14.89 -16.37 17.24
CA GLU A 90 15.62 -15.52 18.18
C GLU A 90 16.36 -16.34 19.24
N GLU A 91 15.75 -17.41 19.75
CA GLU A 91 16.39 -18.38 20.65
C GLU A 91 17.57 -19.10 19.99
N GLU A 92 17.40 -19.57 18.76
CA GLU A 92 18.47 -20.21 18.00
C GLU A 92 19.64 -19.25 17.76
N ARG A 93 19.34 -18.00 17.39
CA ARG A 93 20.36 -16.95 17.21
C ARG A 93 21.12 -16.69 18.50
N ARG A 94 20.42 -16.58 19.63
CA ARG A 94 21.04 -16.42 20.96
C ARG A 94 21.97 -17.59 21.28
N LYS A 95 21.56 -18.83 20.98
CA LYS A 95 22.38 -20.03 21.17
C LYS A 95 23.65 -20.01 20.31
N LEU A 96 23.54 -19.68 19.02
CA LEU A 96 24.70 -19.62 18.11
C LEU A 96 25.73 -18.57 18.54
N ILE A 97 25.25 -17.41 19.00
CA ILE A 97 26.12 -16.34 19.53
C ILE A 97 26.83 -16.78 20.82
N ALA A 98 26.13 -17.50 21.71
CA ALA A 98 26.68 -17.99 22.96
C ALA A 98 27.68 -19.15 22.77
N GLU A 99 27.48 -19.99 21.75
CA GLU A 99 28.38 -21.10 21.42
C GLU A 99 29.72 -20.62 20.84
N ASP A 100 29.67 -19.87 19.74
CA ASP A 100 30.85 -19.28 19.07
C ASP A 100 30.38 -18.27 18.02
N ARG A 101 30.41 -16.98 18.36
CA ARG A 101 29.95 -15.90 17.45
C ARG A 101 30.77 -15.86 16.16
N GLU A 102 32.08 -16.04 16.22
CA GLU A 102 32.94 -15.91 15.05
C GLU A 102 32.84 -17.16 14.16
N GLY A 103 32.87 -18.34 14.77
CA GLY A 103 32.72 -19.61 14.05
C GLY A 103 31.34 -19.82 13.43
N ASN A 104 30.28 -19.28 14.04
CA ASN A 104 28.91 -19.39 13.53
C ASN A 104 28.47 -18.18 12.68
N ALA A 105 29.35 -17.25 12.33
CA ALA A 105 28.97 -16.00 11.66
C ALA A 105 28.09 -16.19 10.41
N ALA A 106 28.40 -17.18 9.56
CA ALA A 106 27.60 -17.47 8.37
C ALA A 106 26.19 -17.96 8.71
N ARG A 107 26.07 -18.87 9.69
CA ARG A 107 24.77 -19.40 10.16
C ARG A 107 23.94 -18.32 10.84
N ILE A 108 24.58 -17.43 11.60
CA ILE A 108 23.93 -16.27 12.20
C ILE A 108 23.39 -15.35 11.12
N ALA A 109 24.17 -15.04 10.08
CA ALA A 109 23.73 -14.19 8.98
C ALA A 109 22.56 -14.81 8.18
N GLU A 110 22.61 -16.12 7.91
CA GLU A 110 21.50 -16.84 7.28
C GLU A 110 20.22 -16.78 8.14
N LEU A 111 20.37 -16.98 9.44
CA LEU A 111 19.25 -16.90 10.38
C LEU A 111 18.70 -15.47 10.51
N GLU A 112 19.57 -14.46 10.56
CA GLU A 112 19.17 -13.04 10.56
C GLU A 112 18.42 -12.66 9.28
N ALA A 113 18.84 -13.17 8.12
CA ALA A 113 18.11 -12.99 6.86
C ALA A 113 16.72 -13.65 6.90
N ALA A 114 16.61 -14.88 7.42
CA ALA A 114 15.33 -15.56 7.58
C ALA A 114 14.40 -14.86 8.58
N MET A 115 14.96 -14.30 9.67
CA MET A 115 14.22 -13.48 10.64
C MET A 115 13.71 -12.18 9.99
N ASN A 116 14.51 -11.56 9.13
CA ASN A 116 14.10 -10.38 8.40
C ASN A 116 12.98 -10.70 7.39
N GLU A 117 13.13 -11.77 6.61
CA GLU A 117 12.11 -12.25 5.67
C GLU A 117 10.78 -12.53 6.38
N HIS A 118 10.81 -13.22 7.52
CA HIS A 118 9.59 -13.45 8.32
C HIS A 118 8.98 -12.15 8.85
N SER A 119 9.80 -11.15 9.18
CA SER A 119 9.29 -9.82 9.57
C SER A 119 8.59 -9.12 8.40
N HIS A 120 9.10 -9.25 7.17
CA HIS A 120 8.42 -8.80 5.95
C HIS A 120 7.10 -9.56 5.70
N GLU A 121 7.05 -10.88 5.93
CA GLU A 121 5.81 -11.66 5.82
C GLU A 121 4.72 -11.15 6.77
N LEU A 122 5.06 -10.92 8.04
CA LEU A 122 4.16 -10.37 9.04
C LEU A 122 3.73 -8.94 8.70
N ALA A 123 4.67 -8.12 8.24
CA ALA A 123 4.40 -6.74 7.85
C ALA A 123 3.48 -6.65 6.65
N LYS A 124 3.61 -7.55 5.67
CA LYS A 124 2.74 -7.60 4.49
C LYS A 124 1.28 -7.85 4.87
N LEU A 125 1.04 -8.79 5.79
CA LEU A 125 -0.29 -9.06 6.33
C LEU A 125 -0.83 -7.83 7.08
N LYS A 126 -0.01 -7.24 7.94
CA LYS A 126 -0.39 -6.06 8.72
C LYS A 126 -0.70 -4.85 7.84
N ALA A 127 0.13 -4.60 6.83
CA ALA A 127 -0.04 -3.53 5.85
C ALA A 127 -1.37 -3.72 5.09
N SER A 128 -1.62 -4.92 4.57
CA SER A 128 -2.87 -5.27 3.88
C SER A 128 -4.11 -4.98 4.75
N ASP A 129 -4.10 -5.41 6.01
CA ASP A 129 -5.20 -5.16 6.93
C ASP A 129 -5.36 -3.66 7.23
N SER A 130 -4.24 -2.97 7.45
CA SER A 130 -4.23 -1.54 7.81
C SER A 130 -4.71 -0.62 6.69
N ARG A 131 -4.52 -1.06 5.43
CA ARG A 131 -4.85 -0.37 4.17
C ARG A 131 -6.18 -0.84 3.57
N SER A 132 -6.95 -1.67 4.26
CA SER A 132 -8.23 -2.24 3.78
C SER A 132 -9.33 -1.22 3.46
N PHE A 133 -9.18 0.04 3.88
CA PHE A 133 -10.09 1.14 3.56
C PHE A 133 -9.82 1.76 2.17
N LEU A 134 -8.68 1.45 1.55
CA LEU A 134 -8.34 1.92 0.21
C LEU A 134 -9.12 1.14 -0.85
N ASP A 135 -9.36 1.77 -1.99
CA ASP A 135 -9.74 1.06 -3.22
C ASP A 135 -8.66 0.01 -3.53
N PRO A 136 -9.00 -1.28 -3.69
CA PRO A 136 -8.01 -2.30 -4.04
C PRO A 136 -7.47 -2.18 -5.48
N MET A 137 -8.22 -1.51 -6.38
CA MET A 137 -7.86 -1.34 -7.80
C MET A 137 -8.12 0.09 -8.31
N PRO A 138 -7.51 1.13 -7.69
CA PRO A 138 -7.64 2.50 -8.17
C PRO A 138 -7.20 2.59 -9.64
N GLU A 139 -8.03 3.21 -10.49
CA GLU A 139 -7.79 3.33 -11.94
C GLU A 139 -7.55 1.98 -12.68
N GLY A 140 -7.96 0.86 -12.08
CA GLY A 140 -7.72 -0.50 -12.57
C GLY A 140 -6.34 -1.08 -12.22
N VAL A 141 -5.54 -0.37 -11.43
CA VAL A 141 -4.19 -0.77 -11.01
C VAL A 141 -4.23 -1.30 -9.57
N PRO A 142 -3.70 -2.50 -9.26
CA PRO A 142 -3.69 -2.98 -7.89
C PRO A 142 -2.78 -2.16 -6.99
N LEU A 143 -3.18 -2.00 -5.73
CA LEU A 143 -2.37 -1.33 -4.71
C LEU A 143 -0.93 -1.88 -4.60
N SER A 144 -0.73 -3.18 -4.84
CA SER A 144 0.60 -3.82 -4.80
C SER A 144 1.59 -3.29 -5.85
N GLU A 145 1.10 -2.63 -6.91
CA GLU A 145 1.93 -2.08 -7.98
C GLU A 145 2.24 -0.59 -7.82
N LEU A 146 1.61 0.07 -6.84
CA LEU A 146 1.77 1.50 -6.57
C LEU A 146 3.01 1.82 -5.73
N GLY A 147 3.60 0.84 -5.05
CA GLY A 147 4.79 1.04 -4.21
C GLY A 147 4.55 2.01 -3.06
N LEU A 148 3.37 1.93 -2.42
CA LEU A 148 2.93 2.82 -1.34
C LEU A 148 3.90 2.87 -0.15
N ASP A 149 4.62 1.76 0.09
CA ASP A 149 5.67 1.62 1.10
C ASP A 149 6.89 2.52 0.85
N LYS A 150 7.09 2.94 -0.41
CA LYS A 150 8.21 3.81 -0.83
C LYS A 150 7.76 5.24 -1.11
N ASP A 151 6.46 5.51 -1.04
CA ASP A 151 5.91 6.84 -1.24
C ASP A 151 5.94 7.62 0.09
N GLU A 152 6.75 8.68 0.14
CA GLU A 152 6.96 9.48 1.36
C GLU A 152 5.67 10.17 1.83
N LYS A 153 4.83 10.64 0.89
CA LYS A 153 3.56 11.32 1.21
C LYS A 153 2.58 10.33 1.83
N PHE A 154 2.45 9.14 1.24
CA PHE A 154 1.62 8.06 1.76
C PHE A 154 2.10 7.58 3.12
N SER A 155 3.41 7.36 3.28
CA SER A 155 4.02 6.94 4.54
C SER A 155 3.75 7.95 5.67
N THR A 156 3.81 9.24 5.37
CA THR A 156 3.48 10.32 6.33
C THR A 156 2.02 10.25 6.78
N MET A 157 1.09 10.04 5.83
CA MET A 157 -0.33 9.88 6.15
C MET A 157 -0.60 8.61 6.97
N GLU A 158 0.10 7.50 6.68
CA GLU A 158 0.02 6.28 7.48
C GLU A 158 0.50 6.49 8.92
N GLU A 159 1.58 7.24 9.12
CA GLU A 159 2.06 7.59 10.46
C GLU A 159 1.06 8.47 11.21
N GLU A 160 0.51 9.50 10.56
CA GLU A 160 -0.51 10.37 11.17
C GLU A 160 -1.76 9.58 11.55
N ARG A 161 -2.25 8.72 10.66
CA ARG A 161 -3.41 7.86 10.92
C ARG A 161 -3.18 6.97 12.15
N ARG A 162 -1.99 6.37 12.26
CA ARG A 162 -1.63 5.54 13.41
C ARG A 162 -1.58 6.34 14.71
N LYS A 163 -1.04 7.56 14.70
CA LYS A 163 -1.06 8.45 15.86
C LYS A 163 -2.49 8.77 16.30
N LEU A 164 -3.37 9.14 15.36
CA LEU A 164 -4.77 9.44 15.67
C LEU A 164 -5.52 8.27 16.28
N ILE A 165 -5.28 7.05 15.77
CA ILE A 165 -5.87 5.81 16.30
C ILE A 165 -5.35 5.51 17.71
N ALA A 166 -4.05 5.72 17.95
CA ALA A 166 -3.41 5.46 19.23
C ALA A 166 -3.82 6.48 20.32
N GLU A 167 -4.05 7.74 19.93
CA GLU A 167 -4.47 8.81 20.84
C GLU A 167 -5.91 8.62 21.33
N ASP A 168 -6.88 8.57 20.40
CA ASP A 168 -8.29 8.35 20.68
C ASP A 168 -9.02 8.03 19.36
N ARG A 169 -9.24 6.75 19.08
CA ARG A 169 -9.92 6.31 17.85
C ARG A 169 -11.33 6.88 17.72
N GLU A 170 -12.09 6.94 18.81
CA GLU A 170 -13.49 7.37 18.76
C GLU A 170 -13.59 8.90 18.65
N GLY A 171 -12.79 9.62 19.43
CA GLY A 171 -12.73 11.08 19.39
C GLY A 171 -12.16 11.63 18.08
N ASN A 172 -11.23 10.92 17.44
CA ASN A 172 -10.62 11.33 16.18
C ASN A 172 -11.31 10.76 14.93
N ALA A 173 -12.46 10.08 15.04
CA ALA A 173 -13.09 9.36 13.93
C ALA A 173 -13.28 10.21 12.66
N ALA A 174 -13.69 11.47 12.79
CA ALA A 174 -13.87 12.37 11.65
C ALA A 174 -12.55 12.72 10.95
N ARG A 175 -11.48 12.97 11.72
CA ARG A 175 -10.14 13.26 11.19
C ARG A 175 -9.51 12.03 10.55
N ILE A 176 -9.74 10.84 11.14
CA ILE A 176 -9.30 9.57 10.55
C ILE A 176 -9.99 9.36 9.20
N ALA A 177 -11.31 9.58 9.11
CA ALA A 177 -12.04 9.41 7.86
C ALA A 177 -11.60 10.41 6.77
N GLU A 178 -11.34 11.67 7.13
CA GLU A 178 -10.79 12.68 6.22
C GLU A 178 -9.40 12.28 5.71
N LEU A 179 -8.53 11.79 6.60
CA LEU A 179 -7.21 11.31 6.25
C LEU A 179 -7.27 10.05 5.38
N GLU A 180 -8.15 9.10 5.68
CA GLU A 180 -8.39 7.90 4.86
C GLU A 180 -8.87 8.27 3.45
N ALA A 181 -9.73 9.28 3.31
CA ALA A 181 -10.15 9.79 2.01
C ALA A 181 -8.98 10.42 1.23
N ALA A 182 -8.14 11.23 1.89
CA ALA A 182 -6.94 11.82 1.27
C ALA A 182 -5.91 10.75 0.86
N MET A 183 -5.74 9.69 1.65
CA MET A 183 -4.90 8.54 1.32
C MET A 183 -5.44 7.77 0.11
N ASN A 184 -6.77 7.65 0.00
CA ASN A 184 -7.39 7.02 -1.15
C ASN A 184 -7.20 7.87 -2.41
N GLU A 185 -7.44 9.18 -2.33
CA GLU A 185 -7.21 10.12 -3.43
C GLU A 185 -5.75 10.08 -3.93
N HIS A 186 -4.78 10.07 -3.01
CA HIS A 186 -3.36 9.93 -3.39
C HIS A 186 -3.06 8.58 -4.06
N SER A 187 -3.69 7.49 -3.61
CA SER A 187 -3.59 6.19 -4.29
C SER A 187 -4.14 6.25 -5.72
N HIS A 188 -5.24 6.97 -5.97
CA HIS A 188 -5.76 7.22 -7.32
C HIS A 188 -4.82 8.07 -8.17
N GLU A 189 -4.17 9.09 -7.60
CA GLU A 189 -3.17 9.90 -8.30
C GLU A 189 -1.98 9.04 -8.79
N LEU A 190 -1.44 8.20 -7.91
CA LEU A 190 -0.36 7.27 -8.23
C LEU A 190 -0.80 6.24 -9.28
N ALA A 191 -1.99 5.70 -9.12
CA ALA A 191 -2.55 4.72 -10.04
C ALA A 191 -2.78 5.29 -11.44
N LYS A 192 -3.22 6.55 -11.54
CA LYS A 192 -3.40 7.23 -12.83
C LYS A 192 -2.10 7.34 -13.61
N LEU A 193 -1.01 7.71 -12.94
CA LEU A 193 0.33 7.74 -13.55
C LEU A 193 0.75 6.33 -14.00
N LYS A 194 0.58 5.34 -13.12
CA LYS A 194 0.94 3.95 -13.39
C LYS A 194 0.14 3.36 -14.56
N ALA A 195 -1.16 3.62 -14.62
CA ALA A 195 -2.05 3.19 -15.68
C ALA A 195 -1.69 3.84 -17.02
N SER A 196 -1.38 5.13 -17.02
CA SER A 196 -0.92 5.84 -18.22
C SER A 196 0.36 5.21 -18.78
N ASP A 197 1.33 4.92 -17.91
CA ASP A 197 2.58 4.29 -18.32
C ASP A 197 2.37 2.85 -18.81
N SER A 198 1.54 2.08 -18.10
CA SER A 198 1.28 0.67 -18.42
C SER A 198 0.54 0.48 -19.74
N ARG A 199 -0.30 1.46 -20.11
CA ARG A 199 -1.15 1.50 -21.32
C ARG A 199 -0.53 2.29 -22.48
N SER A 200 0.73 2.72 -22.37
CA SER A 200 1.44 3.53 -23.39
C SER A 200 1.58 2.88 -24.78
N PHE A 201 1.34 1.57 -24.91
CA PHE A 201 1.34 0.85 -26.18
C PHE A 201 0.02 0.98 -26.97
N LEU A 202 -1.05 1.47 -26.33
CA LEU A 202 -2.34 1.68 -26.97
C LEU A 202 -2.28 2.92 -27.88
N ASP A 203 -3.12 2.94 -28.90
CA ASP A 203 -3.43 4.17 -29.63
C ASP A 203 -4.00 5.20 -28.63
N PRO A 204 -3.46 6.43 -28.52
CA PRO A 204 -4.01 7.45 -27.62
C PRO A 204 -5.37 7.98 -28.07
N MET A 205 -5.72 7.86 -29.36
CA MET A 205 -6.97 8.36 -29.96
C MET A 205 -7.61 7.33 -30.91
N PRO A 206 -7.95 6.11 -30.44
CA PRO A 206 -8.63 5.12 -31.26
C PRO A 206 -9.94 5.71 -31.80
N GLU A 207 -10.18 5.59 -33.11
CA GLU A 207 -11.36 6.15 -33.79
C GLU A 207 -11.59 7.66 -33.55
N GLY A 208 -10.54 8.41 -33.17
CA GLY A 208 -10.62 9.84 -32.81
C GLY A 208 -11.15 10.13 -31.39
N VAL A 209 -11.31 9.10 -30.55
CA VAL A 209 -11.78 9.21 -29.16
C VAL A 209 -10.61 9.06 -28.20
N PRO A 210 -10.37 9.99 -27.26
CA PRO A 210 -9.31 9.85 -26.26
C PRO A 210 -9.49 8.61 -25.37
N LEU A 211 -8.41 7.88 -25.08
CA LEU A 211 -8.44 6.72 -24.17
C LEU A 211 -9.10 7.01 -22.81
N SER A 212 -8.92 8.23 -22.29
CA SER A 212 -9.51 8.66 -21.02
C SER A 212 -11.04 8.66 -21.00
N GLU A 213 -11.69 8.63 -22.17
CA GLU A 213 -13.16 8.62 -22.30
C GLU A 213 -13.76 7.22 -22.48
N LEU A 214 -12.91 6.20 -22.67
CA LEU A 214 -13.33 4.83 -22.92
C LEU A 214 -13.68 4.08 -21.62
N GLY A 215 -13.25 4.58 -20.45
CA GLY A 215 -13.51 3.93 -19.17
C GLY A 215 -12.92 2.53 -19.08
N LEU A 216 -11.69 2.37 -19.59
CA LEU A 216 -10.99 1.07 -19.66
C LEU A 216 -10.84 0.39 -18.28
N ASP A 217 -10.73 1.19 -17.23
CA ASP A 217 -10.71 0.76 -15.82
C ASP A 217 -11.99 0.04 -15.37
N LYS A 218 -13.11 0.28 -16.05
CA LYS A 218 -14.43 -0.32 -15.76
C LYS A 218 -14.81 -1.40 -16.76
N ASP A 219 -14.01 -1.61 -17.79
CA ASP A 219 -14.26 -2.64 -18.79
C ASP A 219 -13.66 -3.98 -18.32
N GLU A 220 -14.53 -4.96 -18.06
CA GLU A 220 -14.13 -6.27 -17.53
C GLU A 220 -13.20 -7.03 -18.49
N LYS A 221 -13.44 -6.93 -19.80
CA LYS A 221 -12.63 -7.61 -20.82
C LYS A 221 -11.23 -7.00 -20.89
N PHE A 222 -11.13 -5.68 -20.88
CA PHE A 222 -9.87 -4.96 -20.83
C PHE A 222 -9.10 -5.24 -19.54
N SER A 223 -9.79 -5.20 -18.39
CA SER A 223 -9.21 -5.51 -17.07
C SER A 223 -8.61 -6.92 -17.02
N THR A 224 -9.29 -7.91 -17.61
CA THR A 224 -8.80 -9.29 -17.72
C THR A 224 -7.52 -9.38 -18.56
N MET A 225 -7.47 -8.66 -19.70
CA MET A 225 -6.27 -8.61 -20.53
C MET A 225 -5.12 -7.88 -19.82
N GLU A 226 -5.38 -6.82 -19.06
CA GLU A 226 -4.37 -6.14 -18.24
C GLU A 226 -3.80 -7.06 -17.16
N GLU A 227 -4.63 -7.87 -16.50
CA GLU A 227 -4.17 -8.86 -15.53
C GLU A 227 -3.30 -9.93 -16.18
N GLU A 228 -3.73 -10.51 -17.30
CA GLU A 228 -2.95 -11.50 -18.04
C GLU A 228 -1.60 -10.93 -18.50
N ARG A 229 -1.59 -9.71 -19.02
CA ARG A 229 -0.36 -9.03 -19.45
C ARG A 229 0.61 -8.86 -18.29
N ARG A 230 0.12 -8.42 -17.13
CA ARG A 230 0.94 -8.26 -15.93
C ARG A 230 1.52 -9.59 -15.46
N LYS A 231 0.73 -10.66 -15.48
CA LYS A 231 1.20 -12.01 -15.17
C LYS A 231 2.32 -12.47 -16.11
N LEU A 232 2.17 -12.28 -17.42
CA LEU A 232 3.19 -12.64 -18.40
C LEU A 232 4.51 -11.88 -18.19
N ILE A 233 4.42 -10.59 -17.85
CA ILE A 233 5.59 -9.75 -17.55
C ILE A 233 6.28 -10.23 -16.26
N ALA A 234 5.51 -10.56 -15.23
CA ALA A 234 6.04 -11.01 -13.95
C ALA A 234 6.68 -12.42 -14.03
N GLU A 235 6.15 -13.30 -14.87
CA GLU A 235 6.69 -14.65 -15.08
C GLU A 235 8.04 -14.64 -15.82
N ASP A 236 8.07 -14.06 -17.02
CA ASP A 236 9.28 -13.90 -17.84
C ASP A 236 8.97 -12.95 -19.01
N ARG A 237 9.33 -11.68 -18.85
CA ARG A 237 9.10 -10.65 -19.87
C ARG A 237 9.76 -11.00 -21.22
N GLU A 238 10.98 -11.51 -21.20
CA GLU A 238 11.74 -11.78 -22.43
C GLU A 238 11.23 -13.04 -23.12
N GLY A 239 11.00 -14.12 -22.36
CA GLY A 239 10.45 -15.35 -22.89
C GLY A 239 9.00 -15.23 -23.38
N ASN A 240 8.20 -14.37 -22.76
CA ASN A 240 6.80 -14.15 -23.16
C ASN A 240 6.59 -13.01 -24.16
N ALA A 241 7.66 -12.38 -24.71
CA ALA A 241 7.56 -11.18 -25.54
C ALA A 241 6.55 -11.30 -26.70
N ALA A 242 6.50 -12.44 -27.39
CA ALA A 242 5.54 -12.66 -28.48
C ALA A 242 4.08 -12.72 -28.00
N ARG A 243 3.82 -13.36 -26.86
CA ARG A 243 2.48 -13.44 -26.25
C ARG A 243 2.03 -12.09 -25.71
N ILE A 244 2.97 -11.34 -25.12
CA ILE A 244 2.72 -9.96 -24.65
C ILE A 244 2.34 -9.09 -25.85
N ALA A 245 3.07 -9.16 -26.96
CA ALA A 245 2.76 -8.37 -28.16
C ALA A 245 1.40 -8.74 -28.79
N GLU A 246 1.04 -10.03 -28.82
CA GLU A 246 -0.27 -10.48 -29.28
C GLU A 246 -1.40 -9.96 -28.39
N LEU A 247 -1.20 -10.01 -27.06
CA LEU A 247 -2.16 -9.51 -26.09
C LEU A 247 -2.29 -7.98 -26.17
N GLU A 248 -1.18 -7.25 -26.31
CA GLU A 248 -1.17 -5.79 -26.51
C GLU A 248 -1.92 -5.39 -27.79
N ALA A 249 -1.78 -6.16 -28.88
CA ALA A 249 -2.56 -5.95 -30.10
C ALA A 249 -4.06 -6.17 -29.88
N ALA A 250 -4.45 -7.24 -29.17
CA ALA A 250 -5.84 -7.51 -28.83
C ALA A 250 -6.45 -6.44 -27.90
N MET A 251 -5.66 -5.92 -26.95
CA MET A 251 -6.06 -4.81 -26.09
C MET A 251 -6.28 -3.52 -26.90
N ASN A 252 -5.42 -3.27 -27.89
CA ASN A 252 -5.59 -2.13 -28.78
C ASN A 252 -6.85 -2.28 -29.64
N GLU A 253 -7.07 -3.45 -30.24
CA GLU A 253 -8.28 -3.75 -31.01
C GLU A 253 -9.56 -3.55 -30.18
N HIS A 254 -9.59 -4.05 -28.95
CA HIS A 254 -10.72 -3.83 -28.03
C HIS A 254 -10.92 -2.34 -27.70
N SER A 255 -9.84 -1.57 -27.56
CA SER A 255 -9.92 -0.12 -27.35
C SER A 255 -10.54 0.57 -28.58
N HIS A 256 -10.24 0.13 -29.80
CA HIS A 256 -10.91 0.58 -31.02
C HIS A 256 -12.40 0.19 -31.07
N GLU A 257 -12.77 -1.01 -30.62
CA GLU A 257 -14.18 -1.42 -30.53
C GLU A 257 -14.99 -0.51 -29.59
N LEU A 258 -14.45 -0.23 -28.40
CA LEU A 258 -15.06 0.69 -27.43
C LEU A 258 -15.15 2.12 -27.98
N ALA A 259 -14.08 2.59 -28.62
CA ALA A 259 -14.03 3.91 -29.21
C ALA A 259 -15.04 4.08 -30.35
N LYS A 260 -15.23 3.05 -31.18
CA LYS A 260 -16.23 3.07 -32.25
C LYS A 260 -17.65 3.21 -31.72
N LEU A 261 -17.97 2.49 -30.64
CA LEU A 261 -19.27 2.63 -29.97
C LEU A 261 -19.43 4.04 -29.39
N LYS A 262 -18.40 4.55 -28.71
CA LYS A 262 -18.40 5.90 -28.12
C LYS A 262 -18.54 7.00 -29.16
N ALA A 263 -17.80 6.90 -30.27
CA ALA A 263 -17.85 7.83 -31.38
C ALA A 263 -19.24 7.81 -32.04
N SER A 264 -19.80 6.62 -32.27
CA SER A 264 -21.15 6.47 -32.83
C SER A 264 -22.21 7.12 -31.95
N ASP A 265 -22.14 6.93 -30.63
CA ASP A 265 -23.07 7.55 -29.68
C ASP A 265 -22.90 9.08 -29.64
N SER A 266 -21.64 9.54 -29.62
CA SER A 266 -21.29 10.97 -29.59
C SER A 266 -21.74 11.73 -30.84
N ARG A 267 -21.77 11.04 -31.99
CA ARG A 267 -22.16 11.53 -33.33
C ARG A 267 -23.63 11.26 -33.67
N SER A 268 -24.42 10.74 -32.73
CA SER A 268 -25.84 10.38 -32.96
C SER A 268 -26.75 11.55 -33.39
N PHE A 269 -26.30 12.79 -33.21
CA PHE A 269 -26.98 14.00 -33.67
C PHE A 269 -26.82 14.26 -35.17
N LEU A 270 -25.84 13.65 -35.83
CA LEU A 270 -25.60 13.78 -37.26
C LEU A 270 -26.61 12.95 -38.07
N ASP A 271 -26.89 13.39 -39.29
CA ASP A 271 -27.58 12.55 -40.27
C ASP A 271 -26.79 11.24 -40.44
N PRO A 272 -27.40 10.04 -40.29
CA PRO A 272 -26.70 8.77 -40.53
C PRO A 272 -26.22 8.59 -41.98
N MET A 273 -26.84 9.31 -42.94
CA MET A 273 -26.59 9.13 -44.36
C MET A 273 -26.59 10.48 -45.13
N PRO A 274 -25.72 11.44 -44.76
CA PRO A 274 -25.67 12.76 -45.40
C PRO A 274 -25.41 12.61 -46.90
N GLU A 275 -26.24 13.26 -47.71
CA GLU A 275 -26.20 13.17 -49.18
C GLU A 275 -26.25 11.71 -49.73
N GLY A 276 -26.77 10.77 -48.93
CA GLY A 276 -26.86 9.35 -49.29
C GLY A 276 -25.59 8.52 -49.01
N VAL A 277 -24.58 9.08 -48.34
CA VAL A 277 -23.34 8.37 -47.96
C VAL A 277 -23.35 8.03 -46.47
N PRO A 278 -23.14 6.76 -46.05
CA PRO A 278 -23.07 6.41 -44.64
C PRO A 278 -21.93 7.13 -43.91
N LEU A 279 -22.17 7.58 -42.66
CA LEU A 279 -21.13 8.23 -41.84
C LEU A 279 -19.84 7.41 -41.71
N SER A 280 -19.94 6.07 -41.71
CA SER A 280 -18.79 5.16 -41.63
C SER A 280 -17.84 5.23 -42.84
N GLU A 281 -18.30 5.75 -43.98
CA GLU A 281 -17.48 5.87 -45.19
C GLU A 281 -16.79 7.23 -45.33
N LEU A 282 -17.16 8.21 -44.49
CA LEU A 282 -16.65 9.58 -44.58
C LEU A 282 -15.26 9.77 -43.95
N GLY A 283 -14.79 8.81 -43.13
CA GLY A 283 -13.49 8.89 -42.48
C GLY A 283 -13.35 10.12 -41.56
N LEU A 284 -14.42 10.47 -40.84
CA LEU A 284 -14.50 11.66 -39.99
C LEU A 284 -13.40 11.72 -38.93
N ASP A 285 -12.95 10.56 -38.46
CA ASP A 285 -11.81 10.36 -37.56
C ASP A 285 -10.47 10.86 -38.12
N LYS A 286 -10.35 10.97 -39.45
CA LYS A 286 -9.14 11.43 -40.15
C LYS A 286 -9.24 12.88 -40.62
N ASP A 287 -10.41 13.51 -40.45
CA ASP A 287 -10.61 14.91 -40.77
C ASP A 287 -10.20 15.76 -39.56
N GLU A 288 -9.11 16.51 -39.70
CA GLU A 288 -8.57 17.36 -38.63
C GLU A 288 -9.56 18.44 -38.18
N LYS A 289 -10.33 19.01 -39.12
CA LYS A 289 -11.28 20.08 -38.81
C LYS A 289 -12.46 19.51 -38.02
N PHE A 290 -13.01 18.39 -38.46
CA PHE A 290 -14.09 17.69 -37.76
C PHE A 290 -13.63 17.24 -36.37
N SER A 291 -12.44 16.65 -36.28
CA SER A 291 -11.85 16.21 -35.00
C SER A 291 -11.67 17.36 -34.01
N THR A 292 -11.27 18.54 -34.48
CA THR A 292 -11.15 19.76 -33.65
C THR A 292 -12.52 20.22 -33.12
N MET A 293 -13.56 20.18 -33.96
CA MET A 293 -14.92 20.54 -33.54
C MET A 293 -15.49 19.53 -32.54
N GLU A 294 -15.23 18.23 -32.73
CA GLU A 294 -15.60 17.20 -31.76
C GLU A 294 -14.88 17.41 -30.42
N GLU A 295 -13.61 17.76 -30.43
CA GLU A 295 -12.87 18.08 -29.21
C GLU A 295 -13.45 19.30 -28.48
N GLU A 296 -13.74 20.39 -29.20
CA GLU A 296 -14.37 21.57 -28.61
C GLU A 296 -15.75 21.22 -28.01
N ARG A 297 -16.56 20.44 -28.73
CA ARG A 297 -17.85 19.97 -28.25
C ARG A 297 -17.70 19.12 -26.99
N ARG A 298 -16.74 18.18 -26.95
CA ARG A 298 -16.46 17.35 -25.77
C ARG A 298 -16.08 18.21 -24.58
N LYS A 299 -15.20 19.20 -24.77
CA LYS A 299 -14.80 20.14 -23.71
C LYS A 299 -15.98 20.93 -23.15
N LEU A 300 -16.86 21.44 -24.02
CA LEU A 300 -18.06 22.19 -23.58
C LEU A 300 -19.03 21.33 -22.78
N ILE A 301 -19.21 20.06 -23.18
CA ILE A 301 -20.04 19.10 -22.46
C ILE A 301 -19.44 18.78 -21.08
N ALA A 302 -18.12 18.60 -21.01
CA ALA A 302 -17.40 18.28 -19.78
C ALA A 302 -17.38 19.46 -18.78
N GLU A 303 -17.28 20.70 -19.27
CA GLU A 303 -17.29 21.91 -18.43
C GLU A 303 -18.67 22.18 -17.81
N ASP A 304 -19.70 22.31 -18.65
CA ASP A 304 -21.09 22.53 -18.23
C ASP A 304 -22.02 22.35 -19.45
N ARG A 305 -22.61 21.17 -19.60
CA ARG A 305 -23.51 20.86 -20.73
C ARG A 305 -24.70 21.81 -20.81
N GLU A 306 -25.30 22.17 -19.69
CA GLU A 306 -26.51 23.02 -19.67
C GLU A 306 -26.14 24.48 -19.94
N GLY A 307 -25.11 24.99 -19.28
CA GLY A 307 -24.60 26.35 -19.48
C GLY A 307 -24.04 26.59 -20.88
N ASN A 308 -23.46 25.57 -21.52
CA ASN A 308 -22.87 25.66 -22.86
C ASN A 308 -23.82 25.27 -24.00
N ALA A 309 -25.10 24.98 -23.73
CA ALA A 309 -26.04 24.43 -24.72
C ALA A 309 -26.12 25.23 -26.03
N ALA A 310 -26.08 26.57 -25.98
CA ALA A 310 -26.10 27.42 -27.17
C ALA A 310 -24.83 27.27 -28.04
N ARG A 311 -23.66 27.17 -27.40
CA ARG A 311 -22.36 26.98 -28.09
C ARG A 311 -22.25 25.58 -28.69
N ILE A 312 -22.76 24.57 -27.97
CA ILE A 312 -22.85 23.20 -28.47
C ILE A 312 -23.75 23.16 -29.72
N ALA A 313 -24.93 23.78 -29.66
CA ALA A 313 -25.84 23.83 -30.81
C ALA A 313 -25.25 24.57 -32.01
N GLU A 314 -24.46 25.63 -31.79
CA GLU A 314 -23.75 26.35 -32.86
C GLU A 314 -22.68 25.47 -33.53
N LEU A 315 -21.95 24.65 -32.77
CA LEU A 315 -20.99 23.69 -33.31
C LEU A 315 -21.66 22.55 -34.08
N GLU A 316 -22.82 22.06 -33.61
CA GLU A 316 -23.53 20.93 -34.22
C GLU A 316 -24.17 21.25 -35.59
N VAL A 317 -24.17 22.51 -36.02
CA VAL A 317 -24.73 22.97 -37.31
C VAL A 317 -23.69 23.49 -38.32
N GLN A 318 -22.39 23.44 -37.97
CA GLN A 318 -21.27 23.87 -38.83
C GLN A 318 -20.74 22.74 -39.72
#